data_AF-A0AAF0Q3S3-F1
#
_entry.id   AF-A0AAF0Q3S3-F1
#
_cell.length_a   1.000
_cell.length_b   1.000
_cell.length_c   1.000
_cell.angle_alpha   90.00
_cell.angle_beta   90.00
_cell.angle_gamma   90.00
#
_symmetry.space_group_name_H-M   'P 1'
#
loop_
_entity.id
_entity.type
_entity.pdbx_description
1 polymer ?
#
loop_
_entity_poly.entity_id
_entity_poly.type
_entity_poly.pdbx_seq_one_letter_code
_entity_poly.pdbx_strand_id
1 'polypeptide(L)'
;MLAKETSLLVRYQRDKQNCSFANLSNGKYGGNQLWASGTVVIPRMAVDSWVAEKKFYNYENNSCTGDDKCGVYTQVVWKKSTELGCAQATCSKGPATLTVCFYNPPGNVIGEKPY
;
A
#
# COMPACT_ATOMS: atom_id res chain seq x y z
N MET A 1 7.59 8.85 -13.57
CA MET A 1 6.16 8.46 -13.45
C MET A 1 6.03 7.34 -12.44
N LEU A 2 5.15 7.48 -11.44
CA LEU A 2 4.98 6.54 -10.32
C LEU A 2 4.70 5.09 -10.77
N ALA A 3 3.92 4.91 -11.84
CA ALA A 3 3.60 3.59 -12.38
C ALA A 3 4.85 2.82 -12.87
N LYS A 4 5.85 3.52 -13.43
CA LYS A 4 7.12 2.88 -13.85
C LYS A 4 7.94 2.43 -12.64
N GLU A 5 8.01 3.26 -11.61
CA GLU A 5 8.79 2.98 -10.40
C GLU A 5 8.19 1.81 -9.61
N THR A 6 6.88 1.81 -9.38
CA THR A 6 6.18 0.67 -8.76
C THR A 6 6.33 -0.62 -9.57
N SER A 7 6.20 -0.55 -10.89
CA SER A 7 6.36 -1.71 -11.77
C SER A 7 7.78 -2.30 -11.70
N LEU A 8 8.81 -1.46 -11.63
CA LEU A 8 10.20 -1.91 -11.45
C LEU A 8 10.40 -2.56 -10.08
N LEU A 9 9.89 -1.94 -9.01
CA LEU A 9 10.00 -2.48 -7.65
C LEU A 9 9.30 -3.84 -7.53
N VAL A 10 8.07 -3.95 -8.01
CA VAL A 10 7.28 -5.20 -7.90
C VAL A 10 7.94 -6.33 -8.69
N ARG A 11 8.48 -6.05 -9.90
CA ARG A 11 9.29 -7.03 -10.64
C ARG A 11 10.54 -7.44 -9.88
N TYR A 12 11.26 -6.48 -9.31
CA TYR A 12 12.44 -6.76 -8.50
C TYR A 12 12.10 -7.66 -7.31
N GLN A 13 11.01 -7.37 -6.59
CA GLN A 13 10.59 -8.19 -5.46
C GLN A 13 10.25 -9.62 -5.89
N ARG A 14 9.50 -9.77 -6.98
CA ARG A 14 9.16 -11.07 -7.58
C ARG A 14 10.42 -11.86 -7.97
N ASP A 15 11.31 -11.24 -8.73
CA ASP A 15 12.43 -11.95 -9.40
C ASP A 15 13.64 -12.17 -8.49
N LYS A 16 13.86 -11.28 -7.53
CA LYS A 16 15.11 -11.23 -6.74
C LYS A 16 14.90 -11.39 -5.24
N GLN A 17 13.69 -11.22 -4.73
CA GLN A 17 13.42 -11.21 -3.29
C GLN A 17 12.31 -12.18 -2.89
N ASN A 18 12.06 -13.20 -3.72
CA ASN A 18 11.06 -14.23 -3.46
C ASN A 18 9.67 -13.65 -3.15
N CYS A 19 9.30 -12.54 -3.80
CA CYS A 19 8.05 -11.84 -3.60
C CYS A 19 7.81 -11.33 -2.16
N SER A 20 8.87 -11.08 -1.41
CA SER A 20 8.76 -10.48 -0.07
C SER A 20 8.25 -9.03 -0.14
N PHE A 21 7.75 -8.52 0.98
CA PHE A 21 7.43 -7.10 1.09
C PHE A 21 8.65 -6.23 0.81
N ALA A 22 8.40 -5.10 0.15
CA ALA A 22 9.41 -4.09 -0.08
C ALA A 22 9.61 -3.24 1.17
N ASN A 23 10.84 -2.80 1.39
CA ASN A 23 11.10 -1.69 2.31
C ASN A 23 10.61 -0.40 1.64
N LEU A 24 9.53 0.18 2.15
CA LEU A 24 8.93 1.42 1.65
C LEU A 24 9.30 2.64 2.50
N SER A 25 9.98 2.45 3.63
CA SER A 25 10.18 3.47 4.67
C SER A 25 11.12 4.60 4.26
N ASN A 26 12.08 4.33 3.37
CA ASN A 26 13.08 5.29 2.91
C ASN A 26 12.78 5.86 1.52
N GLY A 27 11.52 5.75 1.07
CA GLY A 27 11.08 6.20 -0.24
C GLY A 27 10.69 7.68 -0.26
N LYS A 28 10.80 8.31 -1.43
CA LYS A 28 10.26 9.66 -1.71
C LYS A 28 8.73 9.72 -1.80
N TYR A 29 8.04 8.58 -1.75
CA TYR A 29 6.60 8.46 -1.96
C TYR A 29 5.95 7.76 -0.78
N GLY A 30 4.65 8.01 -0.59
CA GLY A 30 3.82 7.19 0.28
C GLY A 30 3.64 5.81 -0.33
N GLY A 31 3.44 4.79 0.48
CA GLY A 31 3.46 3.41 0.00
C GLY A 31 2.48 2.49 0.71
N ASN A 32 1.62 1.82 -0.06
CA ASN A 32 0.84 0.68 0.41
C ASN A 32 1.29 -0.59 -0.28
N GLN A 33 1.28 -1.71 0.45
CA GLN A 33 1.52 -3.03 -0.12
C GLN A 33 0.56 -4.07 0.43
N LEU A 34 0.25 -5.06 -0.38
CA LEU A 34 -0.53 -6.22 0.00
C LEU A 34 0.16 -7.47 -0.53
N TRP A 35 0.30 -8.47 0.32
CA TRP A 35 0.66 -9.82 -0.06
C TRP A 35 -0.51 -10.73 0.29
N ALA A 36 -0.96 -11.51 -0.68
CA ALA A 36 -2.05 -12.45 -0.46
C ALA A 36 -1.79 -13.73 -1.25
N SER A 37 -2.19 -14.86 -0.68
CA SER A 37 -2.04 -16.18 -1.26
C SER A 37 -3.34 -16.96 -1.28
N GLY A 38 -3.38 -18.04 -2.07
CA GLY A 38 -4.52 -18.96 -2.13
C GLY A 38 -5.67 -18.49 -3.02
N THR A 39 -5.55 -17.31 -3.64
CA THR A 39 -6.53 -16.80 -4.62
C THR A 39 -5.88 -15.83 -5.60
N VAL A 40 -6.52 -15.64 -6.74
CA VAL A 40 -6.16 -14.56 -7.68
C VAL A 40 -6.61 -13.24 -7.08
N VAL A 41 -5.67 -12.32 -6.88
CA VAL A 41 -5.96 -10.99 -6.32
C VAL A 41 -6.15 -10.02 -7.46
N ILE A 42 -7.37 -9.52 -7.66
CA ILE A 42 -7.61 -8.39 -8.55
C ILE A 42 -7.29 -7.06 -7.84
N PRO A 43 -6.92 -5.98 -8.56
CA PRO A 43 -6.55 -4.70 -7.95
C PRO A 43 -7.58 -4.17 -6.94
N ARG A 44 -8.88 -4.35 -7.22
CA ARG A 44 -9.96 -3.94 -6.33
C ARG A 44 -9.87 -4.57 -4.94
N MET A 45 -9.52 -5.85 -4.84
CA MET A 45 -9.41 -6.55 -3.55
C MET A 45 -8.32 -5.94 -2.66
N ALA A 46 -7.23 -5.46 -3.26
CA ALA A 46 -6.17 -4.78 -2.52
C ALA A 46 -6.67 -3.47 -1.92
N VAL A 47 -7.36 -2.67 -2.72
CA VAL A 47 -7.95 -1.40 -2.28
C VAL A 47 -9.04 -1.63 -1.23
N ASP A 48 -9.94 -2.60 -1.44
CA ASP A 48 -11.00 -2.93 -0.48
C ASP A 48 -10.41 -3.37 0.87
N SER A 49 -9.32 -4.16 0.87
CA SER A 49 -8.61 -4.55 2.08
C SER A 49 -8.01 -3.35 2.83
N TRP A 50 -7.40 -2.40 2.11
CA TRP A 50 -6.85 -1.20 2.74
C TRP A 50 -7.96 -0.28 3.26
N VAL A 51 -9.05 -0.13 2.51
CA VAL A 51 -10.20 0.69 2.94
C VAL A 51 -10.93 0.09 4.14
N ALA A 52 -10.94 -1.24 4.28
CA ALA A 52 -11.54 -1.92 5.42
C ALA A 52 -10.89 -1.55 6.77
N GLU A 53 -9.66 -1.03 6.77
CA GLU A 53 -9.02 -0.50 7.97
C GLU A 53 -9.62 0.82 8.47
N LYS A 54 -10.55 1.45 7.73
CA LYS A 54 -11.33 2.59 8.20
C LYS A 54 -11.93 2.37 9.58
N LYS A 55 -12.39 1.14 9.86
CA LYS A 55 -12.98 0.78 11.16
C LYS A 55 -12.03 0.91 12.35
N PHE A 56 -10.72 1.00 12.09
CA PHE A 56 -9.68 1.19 13.10
C PHE A 56 -9.19 2.63 13.19
N TYR A 57 -9.70 3.55 12.36
CA TYR A 57 -9.32 4.96 12.41
C TYR A 57 -10.36 5.78 13.18
N ASN A 58 -9.90 6.48 14.22
CA ASN A 58 -10.69 7.48 14.92
C ASN A 58 -10.33 8.88 14.41
N TYR A 59 -11.29 9.50 13.73
CA TYR A 59 -11.10 10.83 13.15
C TYR A 59 -11.05 11.95 14.20
N GLU A 60 -11.73 11.81 15.35
CA GLU A 60 -11.82 12.88 16.35
C GLU A 60 -10.44 13.24 16.89
N ASN A 61 -9.69 12.22 17.30
CA ASN A 61 -8.36 12.34 17.91
C ASN A 61 -7.20 11.98 16.97
N ASN A 62 -7.47 11.69 15.69
CA ASN A 62 -6.49 11.32 14.68
C ASN A 62 -5.62 10.13 15.09
N SER A 63 -6.23 9.06 15.61
CA SER A 63 -5.50 7.87 16.06
C SER A 63 -5.98 6.59 15.38
N CYS A 64 -5.08 5.62 15.29
CA CYS A 64 -5.41 4.25 14.93
C CYS A 64 -5.64 3.43 16.22
N THR A 65 -6.62 2.53 16.20
CA THR A 65 -6.82 1.53 17.25
C THR A 65 -6.10 0.23 16.90
N GLY A 66 -5.48 -0.44 17.88
CA GLY A 66 -4.91 -1.79 17.74
C GLY A 66 -3.64 -1.83 16.88
N ASP A 67 -2.50 -1.48 17.47
CA ASP A 67 -1.15 -1.52 16.86
C ASP A 67 -1.06 -0.81 15.50
N ASP A 68 -1.62 0.40 15.38
CA ASP A 68 -1.53 1.24 14.18
C ASP A 68 -2.10 0.64 12.88
N LYS A 69 -3.10 -0.24 13.00
CA LYS A 69 -3.83 -0.88 11.88
C LYS A 69 -4.79 0.06 11.15
N CYS A 70 -4.36 1.28 10.84
CA CYS A 70 -5.10 2.18 9.96
C CYS A 70 -4.24 2.97 8.97
N GLY A 71 -2.90 2.81 9.03
CA GLY A 71 -1.98 3.58 8.20
C GLY A 71 -2.17 3.36 6.69
N VAL A 72 -2.52 2.15 6.25
CA VAL A 72 -2.78 1.92 4.81
C VAL A 72 -4.12 2.51 4.39
N TYR A 73 -5.12 2.58 5.29
CA TYR A 73 -6.37 3.31 5.04
C TYR A 73 -6.12 4.81 4.90
N THR A 74 -5.45 5.43 5.88
CA THR A 74 -5.24 6.89 5.88
C THR A 74 -4.45 7.36 4.67
N GLN A 75 -3.53 6.54 4.16
CA GLN A 75 -2.84 6.82 2.89
C GLN A 75 -3.78 6.78 1.67
N VAL A 76 -4.72 5.82 1.60
CA VAL A 76 -5.69 5.73 0.49
C VAL A 76 -6.53 7.00 0.39
N VAL A 77 -6.95 7.53 1.54
CA VAL A 77 -7.85 8.69 1.62
C VAL A 77 -7.10 10.01 1.86
N TRP A 78 -5.78 10.04 1.66
CA TRP A 78 -4.96 11.21 1.93
C TRP A 78 -5.20 12.32 0.91
N LYS A 79 -5.88 13.38 1.31
CA LYS A 79 -6.31 14.51 0.46
C LYS A 79 -5.18 15.15 -0.34
N LYS A 80 -3.97 15.22 0.23
CA LYS A 80 -2.82 15.86 -0.43
C LYS A 80 -2.13 14.95 -1.46
N SER A 81 -2.40 13.64 -1.47
CA SER A 81 -1.81 12.72 -2.45
C SER A 81 -2.60 12.81 -3.76
N THR A 82 -2.01 13.43 -4.78
CA THR A 82 -2.68 13.73 -6.06
C THR A 82 -2.26 12.81 -7.19
N GLU A 83 -1.17 12.05 -7.02
CA GLU A 83 -0.67 11.08 -7.97
C GLU A 83 -0.66 9.67 -7.36
N LEU A 84 -1.02 8.69 -8.16
CA LEU A 84 -1.04 7.28 -7.81
C LEU A 84 -0.37 6.45 -8.91
N GLY A 85 0.44 5.48 -8.52
CA GLY A 85 0.92 4.44 -9.44
C GLY A 85 0.98 3.10 -8.72
N CYS A 86 0.47 2.04 -9.35
CA CYS A 86 0.40 0.72 -8.75
C CYS A 86 0.95 -0.35 -9.69
N ALA A 87 1.42 -1.45 -9.12
CA ALA A 87 1.78 -2.65 -9.86
C ALA A 87 1.45 -3.91 -9.06
N GLN A 88 1.21 -5.01 -9.79
CA GLN A 88 0.99 -6.35 -9.25
C GLN A 88 1.92 -7.36 -9.92
N ALA A 89 2.37 -8.34 -9.14
CA ALA A 89 3.07 -9.51 -9.64
C ALA A 89 2.52 -10.79 -9.00
N THR A 90 2.29 -11.80 -9.84
CA THR A 90 2.12 -13.18 -9.37
C THR A 90 3.48 -13.79 -9.05
N CYS A 91 3.55 -14.46 -7.91
CA CYS A 91 4.76 -15.01 -7.34
C CYS A 91 4.94 -16.48 -7.73
N SER A 92 6.19 -16.90 -7.93
CA SER A 92 6.49 -18.23 -8.49
C SER A 92 6.33 -19.38 -7.48
N LYS A 93 6.42 -19.10 -6.16
CA LYS A 93 6.30 -20.11 -5.09
C LYS A 93 4.90 -20.05 -4.46
N GLY A 94 3.96 -20.73 -5.12
CA GLY A 94 2.55 -20.79 -4.71
C GLY A 94 1.69 -19.67 -5.34
N PRO A 95 0.36 -19.82 -5.38
CA PRO A 95 -0.54 -18.81 -5.93
C PRO A 95 -0.59 -17.61 -4.98
N ALA A 96 0.45 -16.77 -5.03
CA ALA A 96 0.56 -15.55 -4.24
C ALA A 96 0.71 -14.35 -5.16
N THR A 97 0.21 -13.20 -4.71
CA THR A 97 0.26 -11.93 -5.43
C THR A 97 0.82 -10.86 -4.51
N LEU A 98 1.80 -10.12 -5.01
CA LEU A 98 2.31 -8.89 -4.40
C LEU A 98 1.73 -7.69 -5.13
N THR A 99 1.07 -6.80 -4.40
CA THR A 99 0.57 -5.50 -4.87
C THR A 99 1.34 -4.40 -4.18
N VAL A 100 1.80 -3.40 -4.93
CA VAL A 100 2.41 -2.18 -4.36
C VAL A 100 1.84 -0.96 -5.07
N CYS A 101 1.45 0.05 -4.29
CA CYS A 101 1.02 1.36 -4.77
C CYS A 101 1.86 2.46 -4.15
N PHE A 102 2.25 3.44 -4.97
CA PHE A 102 2.88 4.68 -4.54
C PHE A 102 1.95 5.86 -4.67
N TYR A 103 2.06 6.77 -3.72
CA TYR A 103 1.29 8.01 -3.60
C TYR A 103 2.23 9.21 -3.56
N ASN A 104 1.93 10.26 -4.32
CA ASN A 104 2.72 11.48 -4.32
C ASN A 104 1.82 12.73 -4.31
N PRO A 105 2.09 13.74 -3.47
CA PRO A 105 2.94 13.70 -2.27
C PRO A 105 2.64 12.54 -1.30
N PRO A 106 3.61 12.09 -0.47
CA PRO A 106 3.38 11.06 0.54
C PRO A 106 2.32 11.51 1.55
N GLY A 107 1.49 10.56 2.00
CA GLY A 107 0.53 10.76 3.08
C GLY A 107 1.09 10.37 4.45
N ASN A 108 0.19 10.20 5.42
CA ASN A 108 0.50 9.78 6.79
C ASN A 108 1.52 10.69 7.49
N VAL A 109 1.43 11.99 7.24
CA VAL A 109 2.25 13.00 7.92
C VAL A 109 1.84 13.06 9.39
N ILE A 110 2.82 12.91 10.29
CA ILE A 110 2.59 12.93 11.74
C ILE A 110 1.88 14.22 12.14
N GLY A 111 0.76 14.09 12.84
CA GLY A 111 -0.05 15.21 13.34
C GLY A 111 -1.05 15.78 12.33
N GLU A 112 -1.03 15.35 11.06
CA GLU A 112 -2.01 15.76 10.06
C GLU A 112 -3.15 14.74 9.92
N LYS A 113 -4.38 15.22 9.69
CA LYS A 113 -5.53 14.38 9.34
C LYS A 113 -5.54 14.10 7.83
N PRO A 114 -6.04 12.93 7.41
CA PRO A 114 -6.04 12.54 6.00
C PRO A 114 -7.03 13.34 5.14
N TYR A 115 -8.07 13.95 5.73
CA TYR A 115 -9.07 14.79 5.04
C TYR A 115 -9.67 15.84 5.95
#